data_AF-A0A836P206-F1
#
_entry.id   AF-A0A836P206-F1
#
_cell.length_a   1.000
_cell.length_b   1.000
_cell.length_c   1.000
_cell.angle_alpha   90.00
_cell.angle_beta   90.00
_cell.angle_gamma   90.00
#
_symmetry.space_group_name_H-M   'P 1'
#
loop_
_entity.id
_entity.type
_entity.pdbx_description
1 polymer ?
#
loop_
_entity_poly.entity_id
_entity_poly.type
_entity_poly.pdbx_seq_one_letter_code
_entity_poly.pdbx_strand_id
1 'polypeptide(L)'
;QRLTDAYLGLARSLCRDGRWKEASVVIGQGLDAQDTPRLRQALGRYRLAIELEQLGTALPAPSVLQRLRERKMALQAQDDDGFRAFQSDVAKSARQRVSYAAALLPKLEPVAVLPAPLAKPSDPCRISAPSGGAATCSDDLGKHGRGPELVVLSKPGRALAMMRREISVADFALFCADTQRCRVSRWTRKSAPVDKVSAALIRDYAAWLSSASGRAYRLPRDAEWLRAARAGEDGCTATVSNSWGLLDMVGGIA
;
A
#
# COMPACT_ATOMS: atom_id res chain seq x y z
N GLN A 1 -12.96 36.84 19.82
CA GLN A 1 -12.93 37.01 18.35
C GLN A 1 -12.08 38.21 17.96
N ARG A 2 -12.46 39.47 18.25
CA ARG A 2 -11.64 40.65 17.89
C ARG A 2 -10.18 40.60 18.39
N LEU A 3 -9.94 40.12 19.60
CA LEU A 3 -8.59 39.96 20.16
C LEU A 3 -7.79 38.89 19.41
N THR A 4 -8.39 37.72 19.17
CA THR A 4 -7.82 36.63 18.37
C THR A 4 -7.39 37.10 16.97
N ASP A 5 -8.25 37.87 16.30
CA ASP A 5 -8.00 38.37 14.95
C ASP A 5 -6.84 39.38 14.93
N ALA A 6 -6.69 40.20 15.99
CA ALA A 6 -5.56 41.12 16.14
C ALA A 6 -4.21 40.38 16.25
N TYR A 7 -4.13 39.35 17.10
CA TYR A 7 -2.92 38.53 17.25
C TYR A 7 -2.56 37.79 15.95
N LEU A 8 -3.56 37.21 15.28
CA LEU A 8 -3.36 36.53 14.00
C LEU A 8 -2.90 37.51 12.92
N GLY A 9 -3.48 38.71 12.85
CA GLY A 9 -3.08 39.76 11.92
C GLY A 9 -1.65 40.23 12.11
N LEU A 10 -1.25 40.51 13.35
CA LEU A 10 0.11 40.92 13.68
C LEU A 10 1.13 39.83 13.35
N ALA A 11 0.85 38.58 13.77
CA ALA A 11 1.72 37.45 13.47
C ALA A 11 1.86 37.21 11.96
N ARG A 12 0.79 37.45 11.18
CA ARG A 12 0.80 37.34 9.72
C ARG A 12 1.68 38.41 9.06
N SER A 13 1.75 39.62 9.63
CA SER A 13 2.69 40.65 9.15
C SER A 13 4.13 40.19 9.36
N LEU A 14 4.46 39.76 10.58
CA LEU A 14 5.80 39.25 10.93
C LEU A 14 6.21 38.04 10.08
N CYS A 15 5.25 37.16 9.80
CA CYS A 15 5.38 36.03 8.88
C CYS A 15 5.83 36.50 7.47
N ARG A 16 5.17 37.50 6.89
CA ARG A 16 5.57 38.04 5.57
C ARG A 16 6.97 38.64 5.58
N ASP A 17 7.44 39.13 6.71
CA ASP A 17 8.77 39.69 6.89
C ASP A 17 9.83 38.61 7.24
N GLY A 18 9.45 37.34 7.26
CA GLY A 18 10.33 36.22 7.59
C GLY A 18 10.68 36.11 9.08
N ARG A 19 9.98 36.83 9.96
CA ARG A 19 10.20 36.87 11.41
C ARG A 19 9.36 35.81 12.13
N TRP A 20 9.52 34.54 11.73
CA TRP A 20 8.72 33.40 12.24
C TRP A 20 8.78 33.23 13.76
N LYS A 21 9.97 33.43 14.33
CA LYS A 21 10.19 33.32 15.78
C LYS A 21 9.35 34.35 16.53
N GLU A 22 9.33 35.58 16.05
CA GLU A 22 8.56 36.67 16.66
C GLU A 22 7.06 36.50 16.44
N ALA A 23 6.66 36.05 15.24
CA ALA A 23 5.28 35.63 14.99
C ALA A 23 4.82 34.55 15.98
N SER A 24 5.68 33.57 16.28
CA SER A 24 5.37 32.52 17.25
C SER A 24 5.22 33.04 18.69
N VAL A 25 6.01 34.05 19.08
CA VAL A 25 5.90 34.70 20.40
C VAL A 25 4.59 35.47 20.51
N VAL A 26 4.23 36.24 19.48
CA VAL A 26 2.95 36.99 19.43
C VAL A 26 1.76 36.05 19.57
N ILE A 27 1.77 34.90 18.89
CA ILE A 27 0.72 33.90 19.05
C ILE A 27 0.73 33.27 20.45
N GLY A 28 1.90 33.03 21.03
CA GLY A 28 2.03 32.56 22.41
C GLY A 28 1.36 33.50 23.41
N GLN A 29 1.64 34.80 23.33
CA GLN A 29 0.98 35.83 24.13
C GLN A 29 -0.54 35.83 23.94
N GLY A 30 -1.00 35.62 22.70
CA GLY A 30 -2.42 35.49 22.41
C GLY A 30 -3.05 34.25 23.05
N LEU A 31 -2.33 33.12 23.14
CA LEU A 31 -2.80 31.91 23.81
C LEU A 31 -2.85 32.08 25.33
N ASP A 32 -1.88 32.78 25.91
CA ASP A 32 -1.87 33.11 27.34
C ASP A 32 -3.06 34.02 27.71
N ALA A 33 -3.43 34.94 26.81
CA ALA A 33 -4.59 35.80 26.99
C ALA A 33 -5.93 35.07 26.70
N GLN A 34 -5.97 34.23 25.66
CA GLN A 34 -7.16 33.51 25.25
C GLN A 34 -6.81 32.24 24.44
N ASP A 35 -6.85 31.07 25.06
CA ASP A 35 -6.64 29.80 24.34
C ASP A 35 -7.79 29.55 23.35
N THR A 36 -7.47 29.63 22.06
CA THR A 36 -8.38 29.31 20.97
C THR A 36 -7.73 28.33 19.99
N PRO A 37 -8.52 27.42 19.38
CA PRO A 37 -8.01 26.49 18.38
C PRO A 37 -7.26 27.18 17.23
N ARG A 38 -7.75 28.34 16.78
CA ARG A 38 -7.12 29.13 15.70
C ARG A 38 -5.71 29.58 16.06
N LEU A 39 -5.48 30.03 17.30
CA LEU A 39 -4.15 30.44 17.74
C LEU A 39 -3.21 29.22 17.90
N ARG A 40 -3.72 28.09 18.40
CA ARG A 40 -2.93 26.84 18.50
C ARG A 40 -2.49 26.34 17.11
N GLN A 41 -3.41 26.34 16.14
CA GLN A 41 -3.14 25.98 14.75
C GLN A 41 -2.11 26.92 14.12
N ALA A 42 -2.26 28.24 14.31
CA ALA A 42 -1.30 29.24 13.83
C ALA A 42 0.10 29.05 14.43
N LEU A 43 0.19 28.76 15.74
CA LEU A 43 1.46 28.48 16.40
C LEU A 43 2.16 27.25 15.79
N GLY A 44 1.39 26.20 15.50
CA GLY A 44 1.90 25.00 14.83
C GLY A 44 2.58 25.30 13.50
N ARG A 45 1.99 26.18 12.69
CA ARG A 45 2.54 26.62 11.39
C ARG A 45 3.84 27.40 11.55
N TYR A 46 3.89 28.36 12.48
CA TYR A 46 5.11 29.13 12.72
C TYR A 46 6.26 28.28 13.28
N ARG A 47 5.96 27.30 14.13
CA ARG A 47 6.95 26.33 14.61
C ARG A 47 7.54 25.49 13.47
N LEU A 48 6.72 25.07 12.50
CA LEU A 48 7.20 24.38 11.31
C LEU A 48 8.15 25.28 10.48
N ALA A 49 7.81 26.56 10.29
CA ALA A 49 8.69 27.50 9.59
C ALA A 49 10.05 27.67 10.29
N ILE A 50 10.06 27.78 11.61
CA ILE A 50 11.28 27.90 12.41
C ILE A 50 12.17 26.67 12.23
N GLU A 51 11.58 25.47 12.32
CA GLU A 51 12.29 24.20 12.15
C GLU A 51 12.89 24.08 10.74
N LEU A 52 12.14 24.46 9.71
CA LEU A 52 12.64 24.48 8.33
C LEU A 52 13.79 25.47 8.13
N GLU A 53 13.72 26.63 8.78
CA GLU A 53 14.78 27.63 8.70
C GLU A 53 16.07 27.15 9.40
N GLN A 54 15.94 26.37 10.49
CA GLN A 54 17.07 25.81 11.23
C GLN A 54 17.82 24.71 10.49
N LEU A 55 17.21 24.05 9.50
CA LEU A 55 17.88 23.03 8.69
C LEU A 55 19.00 23.63 7.81
N GLY A 56 18.91 24.92 7.47
CA GLY A 56 19.90 25.60 6.64
C GLY A 56 20.12 24.93 5.28
N THR A 57 21.35 24.97 4.77
CA THR A 57 21.75 24.38 3.49
C THR A 57 21.95 22.87 3.52
N ALA A 58 21.98 22.25 4.71
CA ALA A 58 22.28 20.83 4.84
C ALA A 58 21.08 20.00 4.38
N LEU A 59 21.34 18.99 3.55
CA LEU A 59 20.33 18.00 3.19
C LEU A 59 19.92 17.21 4.45
N PRO A 60 18.67 17.33 4.93
CA PRO A 60 18.23 16.61 6.12
C PRO A 60 18.23 15.10 5.86
N ALA A 61 18.53 14.31 6.90
CA ALA A 61 18.43 12.87 6.83
C ALA A 61 17.01 12.42 6.39
N PRO A 62 16.86 11.29 5.68
CA PRO A 62 15.56 10.84 5.19
C PRO A 62 14.47 10.73 6.27
N SER A 63 14.85 10.33 7.49
CA SER A 63 13.94 10.25 8.64
C SER A 63 13.44 11.62 9.12
N VAL A 64 14.29 12.66 9.05
CA VAL A 64 13.92 14.03 9.39
C VAL A 64 12.97 14.60 8.34
N LEU A 65 13.25 14.36 7.06
CA LEU A 65 12.38 14.75 5.96
C LEU A 65 10.99 14.11 6.05
N GLN A 66 10.93 12.83 6.42
CA GLN A 66 9.67 12.10 6.63
C GLN A 66 8.85 12.71 7.77
N ARG A 67 9.48 12.97 8.93
CA ARG A 67 8.84 13.62 10.07
C ARG A 67 8.26 14.99 9.73
N LEU A 68 9.00 15.79 8.94
CA LEU A 68 8.55 17.12 8.51
C LEU A 68 7.34 17.05 7.57
N ARG A 69 7.28 16.05 6.69
CA ARG A 69 6.12 15.80 5.81
C ARG A 69 4.89 15.43 6.62
N GLU A 70 5.01 14.48 7.54
CA GLU A 70 3.91 14.07 8.43
C GLU A 70 3.36 15.25 9.23
N ARG A 71 4.27 16.07 9.78
CA ARG A 71 3.90 17.25 10.54
C ARG A 71 3.22 18.32 9.68
N LYS A 72 3.68 18.54 8.45
CA LYS A 72 3.00 19.41 7.47
C LYS A 72 1.58 18.91 7.20
N MET A 73 1.41 17.62 6.90
CA MET A 73 0.10 17.02 6.63
C MET A 73 -0.85 17.16 7.82
N ALA A 74 -0.36 16.92 9.04
CA ALA A 74 -1.16 17.11 10.24
C ALA A 74 -1.62 18.57 10.43
N LEU A 75 -0.78 19.55 10.10
CA LEU A 75 -1.14 20.97 10.16
C LEU A 75 -2.13 21.38 9.05
N GLN A 76 -2.02 20.80 7.86
CA GLN A 76 -2.98 20.98 6.77
C GLN A 76 -4.36 20.40 7.13
N ALA A 77 -4.39 19.18 7.69
CA ALA A 77 -5.63 18.52 8.11
C ALA A 77 -6.37 19.27 9.23
N GLN A 78 -5.65 20.05 10.05
CA GLN A 78 -6.26 20.83 11.14
C GLN A 78 -6.97 22.09 10.66
N ASP A 79 -6.43 22.80 9.67
CA ASP A 79 -7.02 24.00 9.08
C ASP A 79 -6.32 24.28 7.73
N ASP A 80 -6.95 23.83 6.67
CA ASP A 80 -6.42 23.84 5.30
C ASP A 80 -6.33 25.26 4.75
N ASP A 81 -7.39 26.06 4.90
CA ASP A 81 -7.41 27.45 4.43
C ASP A 81 -6.36 28.31 5.13
N GLY A 82 -6.22 28.17 6.45
CA GLY A 82 -5.17 28.84 7.20
C GLY A 82 -3.76 28.36 6.83
N PHE A 83 -3.61 27.10 6.43
CA PHE A 83 -2.33 26.58 5.96
C PHE A 83 -1.97 27.12 4.57
N ARG A 84 -2.91 27.18 3.62
CA ARG A 84 -2.71 27.80 2.30
C ARG A 84 -2.35 29.28 2.42
N ALA A 85 -3.03 30.01 3.30
CA ALA A 85 -2.70 31.40 3.60
C ALA A 85 -1.27 31.55 4.14
N PHE A 86 -0.87 30.68 5.08
CA PHE A 86 0.49 30.62 5.61
C PHE A 86 1.53 30.30 4.53
N GLN A 87 1.29 29.32 3.65
CA GLN A 87 2.19 29.02 2.53
C GLN A 87 2.41 30.25 1.62
N SER A 88 1.35 30.99 1.33
CA SER A 88 1.43 32.24 0.56
C SER A 88 2.27 33.30 1.27
N ASP A 89 2.09 33.48 2.58
CA ASP A 89 2.85 34.44 3.36
C ASP A 89 4.33 34.04 3.51
N VAL A 90 4.62 32.73 3.64
CA VAL A 90 5.99 32.20 3.61
C VAL A 90 6.65 32.46 2.26
N ALA A 91 5.94 32.22 1.15
CA ALA A 91 6.45 32.52 -0.18
C ALA A 91 6.75 34.01 -0.39
N LYS A 92 5.99 34.92 0.23
CA LYS A 92 6.24 36.37 0.18
C LYS A 92 7.52 36.75 0.91
N SER A 93 7.86 36.10 2.02
CA SER A 93 9.10 36.38 2.76
C SER A 93 10.37 36.14 1.94
N ALA A 94 10.31 35.19 0.99
CA ALA A 94 11.42 34.91 0.07
C ALA A 94 11.76 36.10 -0.85
N ARG A 95 10.85 37.06 -1.01
CA ARG A 95 11.08 38.30 -1.77
C ARG A 95 11.88 39.33 -0.98
N GLN A 96 11.90 39.22 0.35
CA GLN A 96 12.59 40.16 1.23
C GLN A 96 13.95 39.62 1.70
N ARG A 97 14.08 38.29 1.89
CA ARG A 97 15.29 37.64 2.39
C ARG A 97 15.43 36.21 1.87
N VAL A 98 16.65 35.69 1.89
CA VAL A 98 16.89 34.24 1.73
C VAL A 98 16.14 33.51 2.85
N SER A 99 15.26 32.59 2.49
CA SER A 99 14.49 31.78 3.44
C SER A 99 14.49 30.32 3.02
N TYR A 100 15.04 29.49 3.91
CA TYR A 100 15.02 28.03 3.74
C TYR A 100 13.62 27.49 3.99
N ALA A 101 12.85 28.09 4.90
CA ALA A 101 11.43 27.79 5.06
C ALA A 101 10.67 27.95 3.74
N ALA A 102 10.88 29.04 3.01
CA ALA A 102 10.23 29.25 1.71
C ALA A 102 10.72 28.28 0.62
N ALA A 103 11.99 27.86 0.66
CA ALA A 103 12.53 26.90 -0.30
C ALA A 103 12.11 25.45 -0.02
N LEU A 104 11.98 25.07 1.25
CA LEU A 104 11.71 23.69 1.68
C LEU A 104 10.21 23.40 1.86
N LEU A 105 9.40 24.36 2.33
CA LEU A 105 7.96 24.15 2.52
C LEU A 105 7.20 23.66 1.27
N PRO A 106 7.48 24.15 0.03
CA PRO A 106 6.90 23.58 -1.18
C PRO A 106 7.53 22.23 -1.56
N LYS A 107 8.78 21.94 -1.17
CA LYS A 107 9.41 20.62 -1.38
C LYS A 107 8.93 19.56 -0.39
N LEU A 108 8.33 20.01 0.72
CA LEU A 108 7.57 19.18 1.66
C LEU A 108 6.14 18.95 1.21
N GLU A 109 5.68 19.54 0.09
CA GLU A 109 4.48 19.02 -0.59
C GLU A 109 4.65 17.51 -0.71
N PRO A 110 3.59 16.72 -0.48
CA PRO A 110 3.67 15.34 -0.92
C PRO A 110 4.15 15.41 -2.36
N VAL A 111 5.27 14.74 -2.68
CA VAL A 111 5.35 14.06 -3.97
C VAL A 111 4.00 13.42 -4.06
N ALA A 112 3.14 13.91 -4.98
CA ALA A 112 1.75 13.52 -5.05
C ALA A 112 1.73 12.05 -4.69
N VAL A 113 1.12 11.74 -3.55
CA VAL A 113 0.87 10.35 -3.22
C VAL A 113 -0.20 9.99 -4.24
N LEU A 114 0.23 9.71 -5.49
CA LEU A 114 -0.22 8.53 -6.19
C LEU A 114 -0.39 7.52 -5.06
N PRO A 115 -1.64 7.11 -4.79
CA PRO A 115 -1.99 6.35 -3.59
C PRO A 115 -0.86 5.38 -3.38
N ALA A 116 -0.14 5.52 -2.23
CA ALA A 116 1.16 4.90 -1.99
C ALA A 116 1.16 3.57 -2.74
N PRO A 117 1.95 3.37 -3.82
CA PRO A 117 1.69 2.31 -4.78
C PRO A 117 1.57 1.05 -3.95
N LEU A 118 0.33 0.56 -3.78
CA LEU A 118 -0.10 -0.41 -2.77
C LEU A 118 1.11 -1.25 -2.49
N ALA A 119 1.83 -1.01 -1.37
CA ALA A 119 3.22 -1.45 -1.21
C ALA A 119 3.33 -2.82 -1.86
N LYS A 120 3.90 -2.91 -3.10
CA LYS A 120 3.53 -3.97 -4.07
C LYS A 120 3.28 -5.22 -3.27
N PRO A 121 2.01 -5.70 -3.12
CA PRO A 121 1.67 -6.65 -2.06
C PRO A 121 2.79 -7.66 -2.04
N SER A 122 3.53 -7.72 -0.92
CA SER A 122 4.75 -8.50 -0.85
C SER A 122 4.39 -9.86 -1.39
N ASP A 123 4.99 -10.25 -2.51
CA ASP A 123 4.54 -11.42 -3.24
C ASP A 123 4.73 -12.62 -2.32
N PRO A 124 3.64 -13.19 -1.77
CA PRO A 124 3.75 -14.25 -0.78
C PRO A 124 4.41 -15.49 -1.41
N CYS A 125 4.40 -15.59 -2.74
CA CYS A 125 4.99 -16.65 -3.53
C CYS A 125 6.40 -16.32 -4.05
N ARG A 126 6.99 -15.18 -3.66
CA ARG A 126 8.40 -14.84 -3.96
C ARG A 126 9.40 -15.49 -3.00
N ILE A 127 8.93 -16.36 -2.12
CA ILE A 127 9.78 -17.22 -1.30
C ILE A 127 10.53 -18.23 -2.18
N SER A 128 11.83 -18.42 -1.95
CA SER A 128 12.56 -19.52 -2.58
C SER A 128 12.13 -20.83 -1.96
N ALA A 129 11.60 -21.74 -2.77
CA ALA A 129 11.39 -23.11 -2.35
C ALA A 129 12.75 -23.77 -2.01
N PRO A 130 12.88 -24.39 -0.82
CA PRO A 130 14.13 -25.04 -0.43
C PRO A 130 14.42 -26.23 -1.36
N SER A 131 15.70 -26.56 -1.52
CA SER A 131 16.15 -27.75 -2.24
C SER A 131 15.60 -29.01 -1.55
N GLY A 132 14.52 -29.58 -2.08
CA GLY A 132 13.87 -30.77 -1.54
C GLY A 132 12.63 -30.52 -0.67
N GLY A 133 12.05 -29.30 -0.66
CA GLY A 133 10.82 -29.02 0.09
C GLY A 133 9.80 -28.14 -0.63
N ALA A 134 8.56 -28.17 -0.12
CA ALA A 134 7.43 -27.39 -0.61
C ALA A 134 7.37 -26.02 0.10
N ALA A 135 7.46 -24.93 -0.65
CA ALA A 135 7.13 -23.61 -0.13
C ALA A 135 5.70 -23.25 -0.52
N THR A 136 4.80 -23.23 0.46
CA THR A 136 3.40 -22.90 0.25
C THR A 136 3.15 -21.40 0.45
N CYS A 137 2.33 -20.81 -0.41
CA CYS A 137 1.90 -19.42 -0.34
C CYS A 137 0.42 -19.29 -0.71
N SER A 138 -0.18 -18.15 -0.40
CA SER A 138 -1.52 -17.79 -0.87
C SER A 138 -1.58 -16.29 -1.13
N ASP A 139 -2.14 -15.92 -2.28
CA ASP A 139 -2.33 -14.52 -2.62
C ASP A 139 -3.48 -13.88 -1.83
N ASP A 140 -3.45 -12.54 -1.74
CA ASP A 140 -4.56 -11.74 -1.21
C ASP A 140 -5.51 -11.39 -2.38
N LEU A 141 -6.80 -11.69 -2.25
CA LEU A 141 -7.85 -11.40 -3.24
C LEU A 141 -8.67 -10.15 -2.87
N GLY A 142 -8.13 -9.29 -2.01
CA GLY A 142 -8.75 -8.08 -1.49
C GLY A 142 -10.02 -8.38 -0.71
N LYS A 143 -11.16 -7.86 -1.18
CA LYS A 143 -12.47 -8.03 -0.54
C LYS A 143 -12.92 -9.50 -0.42
N HIS A 144 -12.31 -10.41 -1.17
CA HIS A 144 -12.64 -11.85 -1.14
C HIS A 144 -11.79 -12.65 -0.15
N GLY A 145 -10.86 -11.99 0.55
CA GLY A 145 -9.98 -12.63 1.52
C GLY A 145 -8.77 -13.30 0.88
N ARG A 146 -8.34 -14.43 1.45
CA ARG A 146 -7.16 -15.18 0.97
C ARG A 146 -7.54 -16.06 -0.22
N GLY A 147 -6.69 -16.06 -1.24
CA GLY A 147 -6.81 -16.90 -2.41
C GLY A 147 -6.41 -18.36 -2.16
N PRO A 148 -6.45 -19.18 -3.22
CA PRO A 148 -6.14 -20.60 -3.10
C PRO A 148 -4.73 -20.84 -2.56
N GLU A 149 -4.53 -22.02 -2.01
CA GLU A 149 -3.23 -22.49 -1.55
C GLU A 149 -2.36 -22.85 -2.77
N LEU A 150 -1.17 -22.26 -2.85
CA LEU A 150 -0.22 -22.41 -3.95
C LEU A 150 1.09 -23.01 -3.44
N VAL A 151 1.76 -23.77 -4.29
CA VAL A 151 3.11 -24.32 -4.10
C VAL A 151 4.06 -23.61 -5.05
N VAL A 152 5.15 -23.05 -4.54
CA VAL A 152 6.22 -22.46 -5.35
C VAL A 152 7.10 -23.57 -5.93
N LEU A 153 7.18 -23.61 -7.25
CA LEU A 153 7.97 -24.58 -8.01
C LEU A 153 9.41 -24.07 -8.17
N SER A 154 10.37 -24.84 -7.68
CA SER A 154 11.80 -24.55 -7.82
C SER A 154 12.23 -24.60 -9.29
N LYS A 155 12.43 -23.45 -9.93
CA LYS A 155 13.00 -23.36 -11.29
C LYS A 155 14.05 -22.24 -11.39
N PRO A 156 15.23 -22.53 -11.95
CA PRO A 156 16.19 -21.47 -12.30
C PRO A 156 15.60 -20.56 -13.39
N GLY A 157 15.60 -19.26 -13.13
CA GLY A 157 15.26 -18.20 -14.10
C GLY A 157 13.85 -17.63 -14.06
N ARG A 158 12.82 -18.36 -13.57
CA ARG A 158 11.45 -17.84 -13.35
C ARG A 158 10.76 -18.61 -12.23
N ALA A 159 10.41 -17.93 -11.14
CA ALA A 159 9.52 -18.48 -10.11
C ALA A 159 8.12 -18.68 -10.69
N LEU A 160 7.57 -19.89 -10.53
CA LEU A 160 6.21 -20.25 -10.90
C LEU A 160 5.57 -20.88 -9.67
N ALA A 161 4.32 -20.52 -9.36
CA ALA A 161 3.54 -21.20 -8.34
C ALA A 161 2.36 -21.94 -8.99
N MET A 162 1.95 -23.05 -8.40
CA MET A 162 0.82 -23.88 -8.87
C MET A 162 -0.12 -24.15 -7.70
N MET A 163 -1.43 -24.22 -7.94
CA MET A 163 -2.37 -24.58 -6.89
C MET A 163 -2.00 -25.93 -6.27
N ARG A 164 -2.01 -26.00 -4.93
CA ARG A 164 -1.61 -27.19 -4.17
C ARG A 164 -2.52 -28.39 -4.47
N ARG A 165 -3.79 -28.12 -4.71
CA ARG A 165 -4.87 -29.06 -5.05
C ARG A 165 -5.60 -28.54 -6.27
N GLU A 166 -6.48 -29.36 -6.83
CA GLU A 166 -7.42 -28.89 -7.83
C GLU A 166 -8.33 -27.79 -7.26
N ILE A 167 -8.98 -27.06 -8.17
CA ILE A 167 -9.84 -25.92 -7.80
C ILE A 167 -10.94 -26.43 -6.88
N SER A 168 -10.96 -25.96 -5.64
CA SER A 168 -11.98 -26.36 -4.69
C SER A 168 -13.30 -25.64 -4.94
N VAL A 169 -14.40 -26.30 -4.56
CA VAL A 169 -15.75 -25.73 -4.59
C VAL A 169 -15.83 -24.43 -3.77
N ALA A 170 -15.07 -24.32 -2.68
CA ALA A 170 -14.99 -23.10 -1.87
C ALA A 170 -14.35 -21.94 -2.62
N ASP A 171 -13.21 -22.17 -3.26
CA ASP A 171 -12.49 -21.13 -4.01
C ASP A 171 -13.32 -20.66 -5.21
N PHE A 172 -13.93 -21.62 -5.92
CA PHE A 172 -14.76 -21.33 -7.09
C PHE A 172 -16.09 -20.64 -6.74
N ALA A 173 -16.65 -20.90 -5.55
CA ALA A 173 -17.86 -20.22 -5.09
C ALA A 173 -17.66 -18.71 -4.93
N LEU A 174 -16.45 -18.24 -4.58
CA LEU A 174 -16.14 -16.80 -4.52
C LEU A 174 -16.28 -16.15 -5.89
N PHE A 175 -15.73 -16.78 -6.92
CA PHE A 175 -15.87 -16.33 -8.31
C PHE A 175 -17.32 -16.35 -8.79
N CYS A 176 -18.07 -17.42 -8.49
CA CYS A 176 -19.48 -17.50 -8.86
C CYS A 176 -20.32 -16.41 -8.17
N ALA A 177 -20.01 -16.10 -6.91
CA ALA A 177 -20.69 -15.04 -6.16
C ALA A 177 -20.39 -13.64 -6.71
N ASP A 178 -19.14 -13.34 -7.08
CA ASP A 178 -18.75 -12.02 -7.59
C ASP A 178 -19.20 -11.80 -9.05
N THR A 179 -19.14 -12.83 -9.89
CA THR A 179 -19.42 -12.69 -11.33
C THR A 179 -20.84 -13.09 -11.75
N GLN A 180 -21.56 -13.84 -10.90
CA GLN A 180 -22.88 -14.41 -11.21
C GLN A 180 -22.90 -15.32 -12.46
N ARG A 181 -21.73 -15.79 -12.93
CA ARG A 181 -21.60 -16.62 -14.15
C ARG A 181 -21.83 -18.11 -13.92
N CYS A 182 -21.88 -18.53 -12.66
CA CYS A 182 -22.04 -19.92 -12.28
C CYS A 182 -22.79 -20.01 -10.95
N ARG A 183 -23.25 -21.22 -10.63
CA ARG A 183 -23.92 -21.52 -9.36
C ARG A 183 -23.32 -22.77 -8.77
N VAL A 184 -22.82 -22.64 -7.55
CA VAL A 184 -22.29 -23.76 -6.78
C VAL A 184 -23.40 -24.32 -5.89
N SER A 185 -23.54 -25.64 -5.84
CA SER A 185 -24.53 -26.28 -4.96
C SER A 185 -24.11 -26.16 -3.51
N ARG A 186 -25.05 -25.74 -2.64
CA ARG A 186 -24.85 -25.69 -1.18
C ARG A 186 -24.63 -27.06 -0.54
N TRP A 187 -24.98 -28.13 -1.24
CA TRP A 187 -24.86 -29.51 -0.78
C TRP A 187 -23.51 -30.14 -1.13
N THR A 188 -22.72 -29.50 -1.99
CA THR A 188 -21.39 -29.98 -2.33
C THR A 188 -20.40 -29.59 -1.25
N ARG A 189 -19.52 -30.53 -0.85
CA ARG A 189 -18.47 -30.27 0.13
C ARG A 189 -17.55 -29.16 -0.36
N LYS A 190 -17.28 -28.18 0.50
CA LYS A 190 -16.42 -27.02 0.21
C LYS A 190 -15.02 -27.40 -0.28
N SER A 191 -14.45 -28.49 0.26
CA SER A 191 -13.12 -28.99 -0.10
C SER A 191 -13.10 -29.93 -1.29
N ALA A 192 -14.26 -30.26 -1.89
CA ALA A 192 -14.30 -31.12 -3.07
C ALA A 192 -13.72 -30.37 -4.28
N PRO A 193 -13.07 -31.07 -5.22
CA PRO A 193 -12.68 -30.48 -6.49
C PRO A 193 -13.93 -30.11 -7.29
N VAL A 194 -13.86 -29.00 -8.03
CA VAL A 194 -14.89 -28.63 -8.99
C VAL A 194 -14.79 -29.54 -10.21
N ASP A 195 -15.89 -30.20 -10.54
CA ASP A 195 -16.01 -31.07 -11.69
C ASP A 195 -17.01 -30.51 -12.72
N LYS A 196 -16.98 -31.06 -13.95
CA LYS A 196 -17.97 -30.78 -15.02
C LYS A 196 -18.14 -29.29 -15.37
N VAL A 197 -17.04 -28.54 -15.37
CA VAL A 197 -16.98 -27.14 -15.77
C VAL A 197 -16.33 -26.99 -17.15
N SER A 198 -16.78 -26.01 -17.93
CA SER A 198 -16.19 -25.76 -19.23
C SER A 198 -14.81 -25.13 -19.10
N ALA A 199 -13.89 -25.47 -20.00
CA ALA A 199 -12.56 -24.88 -20.04
C ALA A 199 -12.58 -23.34 -20.21
N ALA A 200 -13.63 -22.80 -20.85
CA ALA A 200 -13.84 -21.36 -20.95
C ALA A 200 -14.08 -20.72 -19.57
N LEU A 201 -14.93 -21.34 -18.74
CA LEU A 201 -15.22 -20.84 -17.40
C LEU A 201 -14.00 -20.93 -16.47
N ILE A 202 -13.16 -21.95 -16.63
CA ILE A 202 -11.88 -22.04 -15.88
C ILE A 202 -10.89 -20.95 -16.32
N ARG A 203 -10.84 -20.59 -17.61
CA ARG A 203 -10.04 -19.44 -18.07
C ARG A 203 -10.55 -18.12 -17.50
N ASP A 204 -11.87 -17.95 -17.45
CA ASP A 204 -12.50 -16.78 -16.84
C ASP A 204 -12.21 -16.69 -15.34
N TYR A 205 -12.22 -17.83 -14.64
CA TYR A 205 -11.81 -17.92 -13.24
C TYR A 205 -10.35 -17.50 -13.03
N ALA A 206 -9.43 -17.97 -13.87
CA ALA A 206 -8.03 -17.56 -13.81
C ALA A 206 -7.85 -16.06 -14.10
N ALA A 207 -8.61 -15.50 -15.04
CA ALA A 207 -8.62 -14.06 -15.30
C ALA A 207 -9.15 -13.26 -14.10
N TRP A 208 -10.21 -13.74 -13.46
CA TRP A 208 -10.76 -13.15 -12.24
C TRP A 208 -9.77 -13.18 -11.08
N LEU A 209 -9.11 -14.32 -10.83
CA LEU A 209 -8.04 -14.42 -9.82
C LEU A 209 -6.91 -13.42 -10.12
N SER A 210 -6.56 -13.25 -11.40
CA SER A 210 -5.54 -12.28 -11.80
C SER A 210 -5.95 -10.84 -11.47
N SER A 211 -7.20 -10.50 -11.76
CA SER A 211 -7.75 -9.18 -11.46
C SER A 211 -7.88 -8.93 -9.95
N ALA A 212 -8.26 -9.95 -9.17
CA ALA A 212 -8.48 -9.82 -7.74
C ALA A 212 -7.17 -9.76 -6.94
N SER A 213 -6.13 -10.50 -7.37
CA SER A 213 -4.83 -10.57 -6.69
C SER A 213 -3.77 -9.61 -7.22
N GLY A 214 -3.95 -9.09 -8.44
CA GLY A 214 -2.89 -8.39 -9.16
C GLY A 214 -1.74 -9.30 -9.63
N ARG A 215 -1.90 -10.62 -9.59
CA ARG A 215 -0.95 -11.62 -10.11
C ARG A 215 -1.40 -12.18 -11.45
N ALA A 216 -0.50 -12.85 -12.16
CA ALA A 216 -0.82 -13.49 -13.43
C ALA A 216 -1.21 -14.97 -13.21
N TYR A 217 -2.51 -15.24 -13.17
CA TYR A 217 -3.07 -16.60 -13.11
C TYR A 217 -3.43 -17.10 -14.51
N ARG A 218 -3.19 -18.39 -14.76
CA ARG A 218 -3.57 -19.11 -15.97
C ARG A 218 -3.55 -20.61 -15.73
N LEU A 219 -4.13 -21.37 -16.66
CA LEU A 219 -3.91 -22.81 -16.69
C LEU A 219 -2.41 -23.12 -16.94
N PRO A 220 -1.89 -24.19 -16.35
CA PRO A 220 -0.55 -24.66 -16.65
C PRO A 220 -0.46 -25.13 -18.10
N ARG A 221 0.73 -25.00 -18.70
CA ARG A 221 1.05 -25.70 -19.95
C ARG A 221 1.38 -27.16 -19.62
N ASP A 222 1.20 -28.07 -20.57
CA ASP A 222 1.48 -29.50 -20.38
C ASP A 222 2.88 -29.76 -19.81
N ALA A 223 3.91 -29.07 -20.33
CA ALA A 223 5.28 -29.20 -19.83
C ALA A 223 5.49 -28.65 -18.40
N GLU A 224 4.68 -27.67 -17.98
CA GLU A 224 4.70 -27.15 -16.61
C GLU A 224 3.97 -28.10 -15.67
N TRP A 225 2.84 -28.65 -16.11
CA TRP A 225 2.07 -29.64 -15.37
C TRP A 225 2.85 -30.94 -15.18
N LEU A 226 3.45 -31.50 -16.23
CA LEU A 226 4.25 -32.72 -16.16
C LEU A 226 5.46 -32.57 -15.23
N ARG A 227 6.15 -31.42 -15.29
CA ARG A 227 7.25 -31.13 -14.38
C ARG A 227 6.78 -31.06 -12.93
N ALA A 228 5.68 -30.34 -12.70
CA ALA A 228 5.10 -30.19 -11.38
C ALA A 228 4.67 -31.55 -10.83
N ALA A 229 4.03 -32.40 -11.65
CA ALA A 229 3.62 -33.75 -11.29
C ALA A 229 4.81 -34.62 -10.86
N ARG A 230 5.91 -34.57 -11.63
CA ARG A 230 7.14 -35.31 -11.34
C ARG A 230 7.99 -34.73 -10.20
N ALA A 231 7.71 -33.51 -9.76
CA ALA A 231 8.49 -32.81 -8.73
C ALA A 231 10.02 -32.80 -8.97
N GLY A 232 10.45 -32.82 -10.24
CA GLY A 232 11.86 -32.86 -10.62
C GLY A 232 12.49 -34.26 -10.64
N GLU A 233 11.71 -35.33 -10.45
CA GLU A 233 12.15 -36.72 -10.58
C GLU A 233 12.06 -37.19 -12.05
N ASP A 234 12.95 -38.11 -12.44
CA ASP A 234 12.97 -38.70 -13.79
C ASP A 234 11.90 -39.80 -13.97
N GLY A 235 11.34 -40.31 -12.86
CA GLY A 235 10.32 -41.37 -12.83
C GLY A 235 8.91 -40.87 -12.50
N CYS A 236 7.90 -41.67 -12.85
CA CYS A 236 6.51 -41.43 -12.43
C CYS A 236 6.23 -42.21 -11.14
N THR A 237 6.36 -41.57 -9.98
CA THR A 237 5.92 -42.11 -8.69
C THR A 237 4.49 -41.64 -8.42
N ALA A 238 3.55 -42.58 -8.32
CA ALA A 238 2.14 -42.28 -8.08
C ALA A 238 1.89 -42.08 -6.58
N THR A 239 2.11 -40.86 -6.09
CA THR A 239 1.86 -40.49 -4.69
C THR A 239 0.73 -39.47 -4.57
N VAL A 240 -0.07 -39.58 -3.50
CA VAL A 240 -1.16 -38.64 -3.16
C VAL A 240 -0.62 -37.23 -2.90
N SER A 241 0.64 -37.13 -2.47
CA SER A 241 1.43 -35.89 -2.41
C SER A 241 2.79 -36.15 -3.03
N ASN A 242 3.28 -35.28 -3.90
CA ASN A 242 4.66 -35.36 -4.39
C ASN A 242 5.65 -34.61 -3.48
N SER A 243 6.94 -34.69 -3.78
CA SER A 243 8.02 -34.07 -3.00
C SER A 243 8.00 -32.53 -3.02
N TRP A 244 7.22 -31.92 -3.92
CA TRP A 244 6.92 -30.48 -3.91
C TRP A 244 5.64 -30.13 -3.15
N GLY A 245 4.94 -31.11 -2.56
CA GLY A 245 3.75 -30.88 -1.74
C GLY A 245 2.46 -30.64 -2.53
N LEU A 246 2.48 -30.86 -3.85
CA LEU A 246 1.28 -30.90 -4.69
C LEU A 246 0.51 -32.18 -4.40
N LEU A 247 -0.80 -32.05 -4.28
CA LEU A 247 -1.73 -33.12 -3.93
C LEU A 247 -2.54 -33.54 -5.15
N ASP A 248 -2.98 -34.80 -5.16
CA ASP A 248 -3.97 -35.33 -6.11
C ASP A 248 -3.58 -35.21 -7.60
N MET A 249 -2.27 -35.10 -7.88
CA MET A 249 -1.72 -35.07 -9.24
C MET A 249 -1.94 -36.39 -10.02
N VAL A 250 -2.31 -37.46 -9.32
CA VAL A 250 -2.71 -38.77 -9.86
C VAL A 250 -4.10 -39.12 -9.37
N GLY A 251 -5.03 -39.40 -10.28
CA GLY A 251 -6.42 -39.79 -9.95
C GLY A 251 -7.36 -38.62 -9.64
N GLY A 252 -6.84 -37.39 -9.65
CA GLY A 252 -7.59 -36.14 -9.51
C GLY A 252 -8.37 -35.71 -10.76
N ILE A 253 -9.00 -34.53 -10.68
CA ILE A 253 -9.82 -33.95 -11.77
C ILE A 253 -9.06 -32.79 -12.44
N ALA A 254 -8.64 -32.97 -13.69
CA ALA A 254 -7.94 -31.95 -14.48
C ALA A 254 -8.89 -31.04 -15.29
#